data_AF-A0A4Z1NP70-F1
#
_entry.id   AF-A0A4Z1NP70-F1
#
_cell.length_a   1.000
_cell.length_b   1.000
_cell.length_c   1.000
_cell.angle_alpha   90.00
_cell.angle_beta   90.00
_cell.angle_gamma   90.00
#
_symmetry.space_group_name_H-M   'P 1'
#
loop_
_entity.id
_entity.type
_entity.pdbx_description
1 polymer ?
#
loop_
_entity_poly.entity_id
_entity_poly.type
_entity_poly.pdbx_seq_one_letter_code
_entity_poly.pdbx_strand_id
1 'polypeptide(L)'
;MRTYEDTFSGQKIYPGKGKLYVRGDSKIFRFQNGKTESLFLQRKNPRRIAWTVLFRRQHKKGISEEVAKKRSRKTVKHQRAIVGASLDVIKERRSMRPEARAAARQQAIKEGKEKKTAAESAKKANKAKTAATKAAGGAKVSKQGAKGSAPKVQAKSR
;
A
#
# COMPACT_ATOMS: atom_id res chain seq x y z
N MET A 1 6.25 48.42 -20.20
CA MET A 1 4.78 48.59 -20.38
C MET A 1 4.13 47.21 -20.51
N ARG A 2 2.95 46.98 -19.91
CA ARG A 2 2.34 45.63 -19.83
C ARG A 2 1.52 45.31 -21.08
N THR A 3 1.73 44.12 -21.64
CA THR A 3 0.87 43.54 -22.70
C THR A 3 -0.26 42.77 -22.06
N TYR A 4 -1.47 42.93 -22.59
CA TYR A 4 -2.65 42.18 -22.16
C TYR A 4 -3.06 41.16 -23.22
N GLU A 5 -3.98 40.26 -22.89
CA GLU A 5 -4.60 39.35 -23.85
C GLU A 5 -6.06 39.75 -24.08
N ASP A 6 -6.50 39.66 -25.33
CA ASP A 6 -7.89 39.86 -25.71
C ASP A 6 -8.75 38.72 -25.16
N THR A 7 -9.80 39.08 -24.42
CA THR A 7 -10.64 38.13 -23.71
C THR A 7 -11.47 37.24 -24.65
N PHE A 8 -11.77 37.69 -25.86
CA PHE A 8 -12.50 36.91 -26.87
C PHE A 8 -11.56 36.12 -27.77
N SER A 9 -10.55 36.78 -28.34
CA SER A 9 -9.70 36.16 -29.38
C SER A 9 -8.45 35.49 -28.85
N GLY A 10 -7.93 35.92 -27.69
CA GLY A 10 -6.63 35.51 -27.15
C GLY A 10 -5.42 36.20 -27.80
N GLN A 11 -5.64 37.23 -28.63
CA GLN A 11 -4.54 38.00 -29.23
C GLN A 11 -3.89 38.96 -28.24
N LYS A 12 -2.59 39.23 -28.42
CA LYS A 12 -1.86 40.21 -27.60
C LYS A 12 -2.36 41.63 -27.88
N ILE A 13 -2.70 42.36 -26.80
CA ILE A 13 -3.06 43.77 -26.80
C ILE A 13 -1.86 44.56 -26.31
N TYR A 14 -1.24 45.27 -27.25
CA TYR A 14 -0.18 46.22 -26.95
C TYR A 14 -0.76 47.52 -26.40
N PRO A 15 0.08 48.29 -25.68
CA PRO A 15 -0.37 49.54 -25.11
C PRO A 15 -0.84 50.55 -26.17
N GLY A 16 -1.86 51.35 -25.84
CA GLY A 16 -2.49 52.29 -26.77
C GLY A 16 -3.47 51.65 -27.77
N LYS A 17 -3.76 50.34 -27.63
CA LYS A 17 -4.64 49.60 -28.55
C LYS A 17 -5.85 49.02 -27.83
N GLY A 18 -6.98 48.99 -28.53
CA GLY A 18 -8.17 48.30 -28.08
C GLY A 18 -9.01 49.06 -27.06
N LYS A 19 -9.87 48.34 -26.34
CA LYS A 19 -10.79 48.88 -25.34
C LYS A 19 -10.88 47.98 -24.11
N LEU A 20 -11.28 48.58 -23.00
CA LEU A 20 -11.58 47.91 -21.74
C LEU A 20 -13.08 48.02 -21.48
N TYR A 21 -13.74 46.88 -21.31
CA TYR A 21 -15.15 46.80 -20.94
C TYR A 21 -15.28 46.25 -19.52
N VAL A 22 -15.84 47.05 -18.61
CA VAL A 22 -16.17 46.63 -17.25
C VAL A 22 -17.65 46.29 -17.22
N ARG A 23 -17.96 45.05 -16.89
CA ARG A 23 -19.34 44.59 -16.74
C ARG A 23 -19.85 44.91 -15.33
N GLY A 24 -21.16 44.98 -15.14
CA GLY A 24 -21.79 45.32 -13.84
C GLY A 24 -21.38 44.41 -12.67
N ASP A 25 -20.89 43.19 -12.93
CA ASP A 25 -20.30 42.30 -11.91
C ASP A 25 -18.82 42.57 -11.63
N SER A 26 -18.32 43.77 -11.99
CA SER A 26 -16.92 44.20 -11.88
C SER A 26 -15.92 43.36 -12.68
N LYS A 27 -16.38 42.48 -13.59
CA LYS A 27 -15.48 41.73 -14.46
C LYS A 27 -14.95 42.60 -15.59
N ILE A 28 -13.64 42.55 -15.77
CA ILE A 28 -12.92 43.31 -16.78
C ILE A 28 -12.69 42.41 -18.00
N PHE A 29 -13.15 42.88 -19.14
CA PHE A 29 -12.91 42.30 -20.46
C PHE A 29 -12.06 43.26 -21.26
N ARG A 30 -11.06 42.74 -21.97
CA ARG A 30 -10.15 43.53 -22.81
C ARG A 30 -10.31 43.08 -24.26
N PHE A 31 -10.51 44.02 -25.17
CA PHE A 31 -10.70 43.75 -26.58
C PHE A 31 -9.63 44.46 -27.40
N GLN A 32 -9.00 43.75 -28.32
CA GLN A 32 -7.97 44.30 -29.20
C GLN A 32 -8.58 45.26 -30.24
N ASN A 33 -9.80 44.97 -30.72
CA ASN A 33 -10.49 45.71 -31.79
C ASN A 33 -12.02 45.66 -31.62
N GLY A 34 -12.75 46.42 -32.45
CA GLY A 34 -14.22 46.44 -32.41
C GLY A 34 -14.89 45.13 -32.84
N LYS A 35 -14.19 44.26 -33.59
CA LYS A 35 -14.70 42.94 -34.00
C LYS A 35 -14.83 42.01 -32.80
N THR A 36 -13.85 41.96 -31.90
CA THR A 36 -13.91 41.12 -30.71
C THR A 36 -14.91 41.63 -29.68
N GLU A 37 -15.00 42.96 -29.52
CA GLU A 37 -16.02 43.62 -28.71
C GLU A 37 -17.44 43.28 -29.21
N SER A 38 -17.71 43.46 -30.51
CA SER A 38 -19.03 43.21 -31.09
C SER A 38 -19.45 41.75 -30.94
N LEU A 39 -18.56 40.79 -31.24
CA LEU A 39 -18.87 39.36 -31.07
C LEU A 39 -19.14 38.97 -29.62
N PHE A 40 -18.43 39.61 -28.67
CA PHE A 40 -18.65 39.40 -27.25
C PHE A 40 -20.03 39.93 -26.81
N LEU A 41 -20.39 41.15 -27.23
CA LEU A 41 -21.70 41.75 -26.90
C LEU A 41 -22.86 40.99 -27.56
N GLN A 42 -22.66 40.44 -28.75
CA GLN A 42 -23.57 39.49 -29.41
C GLN A 42 -23.63 38.11 -28.74
N ARG A 43 -22.90 37.90 -27.63
CA ARG A 43 -22.85 36.65 -26.86
C ARG A 43 -22.41 35.45 -27.71
N LYS A 44 -21.57 35.68 -28.72
CA LYS A 44 -20.99 34.58 -29.51
C LYS A 44 -19.97 33.83 -28.66
N ASN A 45 -19.90 32.51 -28.83
CA ASN A 45 -18.93 31.68 -28.10
C ASN A 45 -17.60 31.62 -28.89
N PRO A 46 -16.47 32.08 -28.33
CA PRO A 46 -15.16 32.00 -28.98
C PRO A 46 -14.80 30.59 -29.45
N ARG A 47 -15.24 29.55 -28.73
CA ARG A 47 -15.01 28.13 -29.06
C ARG A 47 -15.66 27.67 -30.37
N ARG A 48 -16.58 28.46 -30.92
CA ARG A 48 -17.23 28.22 -32.22
C ARG A 48 -16.66 29.09 -33.34
N ILE A 49 -15.78 30.03 -33.03
CA ILE A 49 -15.21 30.99 -33.98
C ILE A 49 -13.79 30.56 -34.36
N ALA A 50 -13.63 30.11 -35.59
CA ALA A 50 -12.45 29.35 -36.07
C ALA A 50 -11.08 30.02 -35.86
N TRP A 51 -11.05 31.36 -35.91
CA TRP A 51 -9.81 32.13 -35.85
C TRP A 51 -9.33 32.43 -34.42
N THR A 52 -10.14 32.15 -33.39
CA THR A 52 -9.75 32.42 -32.00
C THR A 52 -8.76 31.39 -31.46
N VAL A 53 -7.92 31.80 -30.50
CA VAL A 53 -6.99 30.89 -29.81
C VAL A 53 -7.75 29.77 -29.10
N LEU A 54 -8.91 30.08 -28.50
CA LEU A 54 -9.75 29.11 -27.79
C LEU A 54 -10.27 28.00 -28.72
N PHE A 55 -10.77 28.37 -29.91
CA PHE A 55 -11.19 27.40 -30.92
C PHE A 55 -10.02 26.51 -31.35
N ARG A 56 -8.87 27.11 -31.68
CA ARG A 56 -7.69 26.37 -32.14
C ARG A 56 -7.21 25.38 -31.08
N ARG A 57 -7.17 25.78 -29.80
CA ARG A 57 -6.80 24.90 -28.67
C ARG A 57 -7.78 23.73 -28.52
N GLN A 58 -9.08 23.97 -28.61
CA GLN A 58 -10.09 22.90 -28.54
C GLN A 58 -9.96 21.90 -29.69
N HIS A 59 -9.69 22.40 -30.90
CA HIS A 59 -9.54 21.59 -32.11
C HIS A 59 -8.10 21.11 -32.34
N LYS A 60 -7.24 21.25 -31.32
CA LYS A 60 -5.82 20.84 -31.35
C LYS A 60 -5.02 21.39 -32.55
N LYS A 61 -5.41 22.55 -33.07
CA LYS A 61 -4.74 23.21 -34.20
C LYS A 61 -3.48 23.93 -33.71
N GLY A 62 -2.32 23.58 -34.26
CA GLY A 62 -1.04 24.22 -33.92
C GLY A 62 -0.50 23.86 -32.54
N ILE A 63 -0.94 22.74 -31.97
CA ILE A 63 -0.28 22.15 -30.81
C ILE A 63 0.99 21.45 -31.33
N SER A 64 2.15 22.08 -31.13
CA SER A 64 3.46 21.49 -31.44
C SER A 64 4.02 20.66 -30.29
N GLU A 65 3.58 20.92 -29.05
CA GLU A 65 4.02 20.18 -27.87
C GLU A 65 3.09 19.01 -27.58
N GLU A 66 3.59 17.79 -27.77
CA GLU A 66 3.13 16.68 -26.96
C GLU A 66 3.30 17.10 -25.50
N VAL A 67 2.18 17.33 -24.80
CA VAL A 67 2.19 17.57 -23.36
C VAL A 67 2.79 16.31 -22.74
N ALA A 68 4.10 16.35 -22.47
CA ALA A 68 4.81 15.27 -21.82
C ALA A 68 4.03 14.98 -20.53
N LYS A 69 3.45 13.78 -20.44
CA LYS A 69 2.71 13.36 -19.24
C LYS A 69 3.65 13.59 -18.05
N LYS A 70 3.27 14.51 -17.16
CA LYS A 70 4.00 14.74 -15.91
C LYS A 70 4.02 13.42 -15.15
N ARG A 71 5.14 12.70 -15.21
CA ARG A 71 5.36 11.52 -14.38
C ARG A 71 5.46 11.99 -12.94
N SER A 72 4.57 11.50 -12.08
CA SER A 72 4.67 11.75 -10.65
C SER A 72 5.99 11.18 -10.13
N ARG A 73 6.73 11.96 -9.33
CA ARG A 73 7.93 11.49 -8.65
C ARG A 73 7.50 10.56 -7.51
N LYS A 74 7.90 9.29 -7.56
CA LYS A 74 7.68 8.34 -6.45
C LYS A 74 8.75 8.57 -5.38
N THR A 75 8.36 9.09 -4.23
CA THR A 75 9.24 9.13 -3.05
C THR A 75 9.18 7.79 -2.33
N VAL A 76 10.32 7.10 -2.23
CA VAL A 76 10.44 5.89 -1.40
C VAL A 76 10.54 6.33 0.06
N LYS A 77 9.59 5.91 0.90
CA LYS A 77 9.65 6.17 2.35
C LYS A 77 10.48 5.08 3.04
N HIS A 78 11.35 5.47 3.96
CA HIS A 78 12.16 4.54 4.75
C HIS A 78 11.37 3.87 5.87
N GLN A 79 11.98 2.83 6.45
CA GLN A 79 11.39 1.99 7.50
C GLN A 79 11.09 2.78 8.78
N ARG A 80 9.94 2.48 9.39
CA ARG A 80 9.52 3.01 10.69
C ARG A 80 9.79 1.97 11.79
N ALA A 81 9.91 2.42 13.04
CA ALA A 81 9.96 1.52 14.18
C ALA A 81 8.64 0.74 14.28
N ILE A 82 8.71 -0.47 14.85
CA ILE A 82 7.56 -1.33 15.10
C ILE A 82 7.42 -1.52 16.61
N VAL A 83 6.19 -1.68 17.10
CA VAL A 83 5.95 -1.93 18.52
C VAL A 83 6.68 -3.22 18.91
N GLY A 84 7.51 -3.15 19.96
CA GLY A 84 8.35 -4.26 20.42
C GLY A 84 9.79 -4.26 19.90
N ALA A 85 10.19 -3.39 18.96
CA ALA A 85 11.59 -3.19 18.57
C ALA A 85 11.84 -1.79 18.00
N SER A 86 12.78 -1.05 18.58
CA SER A 86 13.19 0.25 18.05
C SER A 86 13.90 0.11 16.69
N LEU A 87 13.95 1.20 15.92
CA LEU A 87 14.62 1.21 14.61
C LEU A 87 16.09 0.83 14.69
N ASP A 88 16.77 1.21 15.77
CA ASP A 88 18.20 0.97 15.94
C ASP A 88 18.47 -0.52 16.18
N VAL A 89 17.66 -1.19 17.00
CA VAL A 89 17.74 -2.64 17.22
C VAL A 89 17.48 -3.41 15.92
N ILE A 90 16.56 -2.94 15.08
CA ILE A 90 16.26 -3.56 13.78
C ILE A 90 17.43 -3.39 12.80
N LYS A 91 18.05 -2.21 12.78
CA LYS A 91 19.22 -1.94 11.94
C LYS A 91 20.42 -2.78 12.39
N GLU A 92 20.70 -2.83 13.68
CA GLU A 92 21.80 -3.60 14.27
C GLU A 92 21.68 -5.10 13.96
N ARG A 93 20.49 -5.68 14.17
CA ARG A 93 20.22 -7.07 13.80
C ARG A 93 20.36 -7.34 12.30
N ARG A 94 20.07 -6.36 11.44
CA ARG A 94 20.24 -6.47 9.98
C ARG A 94 21.70 -6.31 9.54
N SER A 95 22.45 -5.42 10.18
CA SER A 95 23.87 -5.17 9.86
C SER A 95 24.80 -6.29 10.35
N MET A 96 24.33 -7.17 11.23
CA MET A 96 25.05 -8.38 11.63
C MET A 96 25.50 -9.19 10.42
N ARG A 97 26.81 -9.47 10.34
CA ARG A 97 27.43 -10.22 9.24
C ARG A 97 26.78 -11.60 9.09
N PRO A 98 26.60 -12.12 7.86
CA PRO A 98 26.01 -13.44 7.62
C PRO A 98 26.71 -14.57 8.37
N GLU A 99 28.03 -14.48 8.55
CA GLU A 99 28.85 -15.44 9.31
C GLU A 99 28.42 -15.55 10.77
N ALA A 100 28.24 -14.40 11.45
CA ALA A 100 27.77 -14.36 12.84
C ALA A 100 26.35 -14.92 12.97
N ARG A 101 25.48 -14.65 11.99
CA ARG A 101 24.13 -15.25 11.93
C ARG A 101 24.16 -16.76 11.74
N ALA A 102 25.05 -17.26 10.86
CA ALA A 102 25.21 -18.69 10.62
C ALA A 102 25.76 -19.41 11.86
N ALA A 103 26.73 -18.82 12.56
CA ALA A 103 27.28 -19.37 13.80
C ALA A 103 26.22 -19.51 14.89
N ALA A 104 25.44 -18.44 15.16
CA ALA A 104 24.33 -18.48 16.12
C ALA A 104 23.27 -19.52 15.73
N ARG A 105 22.97 -19.66 14.44
CA ARG A 105 22.05 -20.69 13.94
C ARG A 105 22.57 -22.10 14.19
N GLN A 106 23.86 -22.36 13.96
CA GLN A 106 24.46 -23.67 14.20
C GLN A 106 24.49 -24.02 15.69
N GLN A 107 24.78 -23.06 16.56
CA GLN A 107 24.70 -23.24 18.02
C GLN A 107 23.28 -23.61 18.46
N ALA A 108 22.27 -22.86 18.00
CA ALA A 108 20.86 -23.16 18.31
C ALA A 108 20.42 -24.54 17.81
N ILE A 109 20.90 -24.98 16.64
CA ILE A 109 20.63 -26.33 16.12
C ILE A 109 21.28 -27.41 17.00
N LYS A 110 22.51 -27.20 17.45
CA LYS A 110 23.21 -28.14 18.35
C LYS A 110 22.46 -28.28 19.68
N GLU A 111 22.15 -27.16 20.32
CA GLU A 111 21.37 -27.14 21.56
C GLU A 111 19.99 -27.79 21.38
N GLY A 112 19.33 -27.55 20.26
CA GLY A 112 18.04 -28.17 19.94
C GLY A 112 18.14 -29.70 19.78
N LYS A 113 19.22 -30.18 19.15
CA LYS A 113 19.49 -31.62 19.01
C LYS A 113 19.80 -32.26 20.37
N GLU A 114 20.62 -31.61 21.20
CA GLU A 114 20.96 -32.07 22.54
C GLU A 114 19.74 -32.13 23.47
N LYS A 115 18.87 -31.12 23.42
CA LYS A 115 17.59 -31.13 24.16
C LYS A 115 16.68 -32.27 23.69
N LYS A 116 16.65 -32.55 22.38
CA LYS A 116 15.87 -33.66 21.82
C LYS A 116 16.41 -35.02 22.25
N THR A 117 17.72 -35.24 22.19
CA THR A 117 18.33 -36.51 22.62
C THR A 117 18.18 -36.72 24.13
N ALA A 118 18.31 -35.68 24.95
CA ALA A 118 18.04 -35.72 26.38
C ALA A 118 16.56 -36.02 26.68
N ALA A 119 15.62 -35.44 25.93
CA ALA A 119 14.20 -35.76 26.07
C ALA A 119 13.89 -37.21 25.64
N GLU A 120 14.54 -37.71 24.60
CA GLU A 120 14.39 -39.10 24.15
C GLU A 120 15.02 -40.11 25.13
N SER A 121 16.18 -39.81 25.72
CA SER A 121 16.81 -40.65 26.75
C SER A 121 15.97 -40.67 28.03
N ALA A 122 15.43 -39.52 28.46
CA ALA A 122 14.49 -39.44 29.58
C ALA A 122 13.19 -40.24 29.31
N LYS A 123 12.65 -40.16 28.09
CA LYS A 123 11.48 -40.97 27.67
C LYS A 123 11.78 -42.47 27.68
N LYS A 124 12.95 -42.89 27.18
CA LYS A 124 13.38 -44.30 27.20
C LYS A 124 13.61 -44.80 28.63
N ALA A 125 14.24 -44.00 29.50
CA ALA A 125 14.43 -44.32 30.91
C ALA A 125 13.10 -44.43 31.66
N ASN A 126 12.14 -43.53 31.41
CA ASN A 126 10.79 -43.64 32.00
C ASN A 126 10.01 -44.84 31.46
N LYS A 127 10.16 -45.19 30.17
CA LYS A 127 9.57 -46.41 29.59
C LYS A 127 10.18 -47.69 30.18
N ALA A 128 11.48 -47.70 30.45
CA ALA A 128 12.16 -48.81 31.11
C ALA A 128 11.74 -48.95 32.59
N LYS A 129 11.63 -47.83 33.33
CA LYS A 129 11.13 -47.83 34.71
C LYS A 129 9.68 -48.32 34.81
N THR A 130 8.81 -47.86 33.91
CA THR A 130 7.41 -48.31 33.85
C THR A 130 7.27 -49.79 33.45
N ALA A 131 8.11 -50.28 32.54
CA ALA A 131 8.17 -51.71 32.20
C ALA A 131 8.70 -52.57 33.36
N ALA A 132 9.70 -52.09 34.11
CA ALA A 132 10.21 -52.77 35.30
C ALA A 132 9.17 -52.82 36.43
N THR A 133 8.42 -51.75 36.69
CA THR A 133 7.28 -51.79 37.63
C THR A 133 6.15 -52.70 37.16
N LYS A 134 5.95 -52.86 35.84
CA LYS A 134 4.96 -53.79 35.28
C LYS A 134 5.40 -55.27 35.34
N ALA A 135 6.71 -55.50 35.45
CA ALA A 135 7.30 -56.83 35.65
C ALA A 135 7.39 -57.22 37.14
N ALA A 136 7.54 -56.24 38.05
CA ALA A 136 7.56 -56.47 39.49
C ALA A 136 6.16 -56.51 40.14
N GLY A 137 5.13 -55.91 39.52
CA GLY A 137 3.73 -56.04 39.92
C GLY A 137 3.09 -57.26 39.28
N GLY A 138 3.15 -58.40 39.95
CA GLY A 138 2.53 -59.65 39.49
C GLY A 138 1.01 -59.53 39.32
N ALA A 139 0.51 -59.83 38.12
CA ALA A 139 -0.69 -60.62 37.83
C ALA A 139 -0.94 -60.57 36.32
N LYS A 140 -0.72 -61.69 35.61
CA LYS A 140 -1.22 -61.87 34.24
C LYS A 140 -2.74 -62.01 34.29
N VAL A 141 -3.47 -60.90 34.30
CA VAL A 141 -4.92 -60.93 34.07
C VAL A 141 -5.15 -61.11 32.57
N SER A 142 -5.81 -62.21 32.21
CA SER A 142 -6.18 -62.51 30.83
C SER A 142 -7.13 -61.44 30.30
N LYS A 143 -7.10 -61.20 28.97
CA LYS A 143 -7.94 -60.22 28.27
C LYS A 143 -9.45 -60.44 28.47
N GLN A 144 -9.84 -61.59 29.02
CA GLN A 144 -11.19 -61.99 29.34
C GLN A 144 -11.69 -61.45 30.69
N GLY A 145 -10.80 -61.12 31.63
CA GLY A 145 -11.17 -60.51 32.93
C GLY A 145 -11.36 -58.99 32.90
N ALA A 146 -10.94 -58.32 31.82
CA ALA A 146 -11.01 -56.85 31.69
C ALA A 146 -12.33 -56.33 31.08
N LYS A 147 -13.22 -57.22 30.62
CA LYS A 147 -14.57 -56.83 30.21
C LYS A 147 -15.51 -56.97 31.40
N GLY A 148 -15.50 -55.95 32.25
CA GLY A 148 -16.58 -55.72 33.21
C GLY A 148 -17.93 -55.72 32.49
N SER A 149 -18.96 -56.19 33.19
CA SER A 149 -20.33 -56.28 32.68
C SER A 149 -20.78 -54.96 32.05
N ALA A 150 -21.41 -55.06 30.87
CA ALA A 150 -21.96 -53.91 30.17
C ALA A 150 -23.01 -53.21 31.06
N PRO A 151 -22.93 -51.88 31.26
CA PRO A 151 -23.95 -51.17 32.01
C PRO A 151 -25.28 -51.21 31.25
N LYS A 152 -26.34 -51.61 31.96
CA LYS A 152 -27.70 -51.75 31.43
C LYS A 152 -28.21 -50.40 30.91
N VAL A 153 -28.59 -50.35 29.63
CA VAL A 153 -29.10 -49.16 28.95
C VAL A 153 -30.38 -48.69 29.63
N GLN A 154 -30.39 -47.46 30.13
CA GLN A 154 -31.55 -46.84 30.75
C GLN A 154 -32.35 -46.12 29.66
N ALA A 155 -33.55 -46.60 29.36
CA ALA A 155 -34.45 -45.95 28.41
C ALA A 155 -35.00 -44.65 29.01
N LYS A 156 -34.79 -43.52 28.34
CA LYS A 156 -35.53 -42.27 28.59
C LYS A 156 -36.21 -41.87 27.30
N SER A 157 -37.53 -42.02 27.28
CA SER A 157 -38.43 -41.40 26.31
C SER A 157 -39.00 -40.11 26.88
N ARG A 158 -39.26 -39.16 25.96
CA ARG A 158 -39.71 -37.76 26.09
C ARG A 158 -38.69 -36.75 26.62
#